data_AF-A0A1E3VJ46-F1
#
_entry.id   AF-A0A1E3VJ46-F1
#
_cell.length_a   1.000
_cell.length_b   1.000
_cell.length_c   1.000
_cell.angle_alpha   90.00
_cell.angle_beta   90.00
_cell.angle_gamma   90.00
#
_symmetry.space_group_name_H-M   'P 1'
#
loop_
_entity.id
_entity.type
_entity.pdbx_description
1 polymer ?
#
loop_
_entity_poly.entity_id
_entity_poly.type
_entity_poly.pdbx_seq_one_letter_code
_entity_poly.pdbx_strand_id
1 'polypeptide(L)' 'MTSKKPIIEVALDVGFVNTSHFTKEFRRTYGTTPAEIRDSAARNRQAPGETALYEMRSI' A
#
# COMPACT_ATOMS: atom_id res chain seq x y z
N MET A 1 9.82 1.90 -1.13
CA MET A 1 9.41 1.96 -2.55
C MET A 1 8.15 1.13 -2.74
N THR A 2 7.02 1.71 -3.17
CA THR A 2 5.85 0.92 -3.59
C THR A 2 5.82 0.82 -5.11
N SER A 3 5.78 -0.41 -5.63
CA SER A 3 5.65 -0.64 -7.07
C SER A 3 4.24 -0.26 -7.55
N LYS A 4 4.15 0.36 -8.73
CA LYS A 4 2.88 0.67 -9.41
C LYS A 4 2.31 -0.51 -10.20
N LYS A 5 3.05 -1.62 -10.33
CA LYS A 5 2.58 -2.83 -11.03
C LYS A 5 1.23 -3.28 -10.46
N PRO A 6 0.22 -3.65 -11.26
CA PRO A 6 -0.98 -4.33 -10.77
C PRO A 6 -0.66 -5.51 -9.84
N ILE A 7 -1.52 -5.77 -8.86
CA ILE A 7 -1.32 -6.89 -7.91
C ILE A 7 -1.24 -8.23 -8.64
N ILE A 8 -2.02 -8.39 -9.73
CA ILE A 8 -1.98 -9.59 -10.55
C ILE A 8 -0.61 -9.80 -11.21
N GLU A 9 0.06 -8.75 -11.69
CA GLU A 9 1.39 -8.89 -12.29
C GLU A 9 2.42 -9.31 -11.26
N VAL A 10 2.37 -8.74 -10.05
CA VAL A 10 3.25 -9.18 -8.94
C VAL A 10 2.99 -10.64 -8.58
N ALA A 11 1.73 -11.07 -8.59
CA ALA A 11 1.36 -12.46 -8.35
C ALA A 11 1.91 -13.40 -9.44
N LEU A 12 1.79 -13.02 -10.71
CA LEU A 12 2.32 -13.80 -11.83
C LEU A 12 3.86 -13.88 -11.77
N ASP A 13 4.54 -12.76 -11.49
CA ASP A 13 6.00 -12.69 -11.37
C ASP A 13 6.56 -13.63 -10.29
N VAL A 14 5.80 -13.89 -9.22
CA VAL A 14 6.18 -14.81 -8.14
C VAL A 14 5.58 -16.22 -8.26
N GLY A 15 4.97 -16.54 -9.41
CA GLY A 15 4.51 -17.89 -9.75
C GLY A 15 3.07 -18.24 -9.35
N PHE A 16 2.24 -17.25 -8.98
CA PHE A 16 0.82 -17.48 -8.72
C PHE A 16 -0.01 -17.33 -10.00
N VAL A 17 -0.96 -18.25 -10.18
CA VAL A 17 -1.83 -18.28 -11.36
C VAL A 17 -2.93 -17.22 -11.33
N ASN A 18 -3.30 -16.74 -10.13
CA ASN A 18 -4.34 -15.73 -9.97
C ASN A 18 -4.21 -14.93 -8.66
N THR A 19 -4.89 -13.79 -8.62
CA THR A 19 -4.90 -12.87 -7.47
C THR A 19 -5.54 -13.45 -6.22
N SER A 20 -6.59 -14.26 -6.34
CA SER A 20 -7.32 -14.80 -5.19
C SER A 20 -6.45 -15.75 -4.37
N HIS A 21 -5.72 -16.65 -5.03
CA HIS A 21 -4.80 -17.57 -4.36
C HIS A 21 -3.64 -16.79 -3.72
N PHE A 22 -3.03 -15.88 -4.48
CA PHE A 22 -1.96 -15.01 -3.98
C PHE A 22 -2.39 -14.21 -2.74
N THR A 23 -3.56 -13.58 -2.77
CA THR A 23 -4.05 -12.74 -1.67
C THR A 23 -4.33 -13.57 -0.41
N LYS A 24 -4.90 -14.77 -0.57
CA LYS A 24 -5.15 -15.68 0.55
C LYS A 24 -3.85 -16.12 1.21
N GLU A 25 -2.88 -16.56 0.43
CA GLU A 25 -1.58 -17.00 0.95
C GLU A 25 -0.79 -15.84 1.53
N PHE A 26 -0.76 -14.69 0.85
CA PHE A 26 -0.12 -13.48 1.36
C PHE A 26 -0.71 -13.07 2.73
N ARG A 27 -2.04 -13.08 2.88
CA ARG A 27 -2.68 -12.79 4.18
C ARG A 27 -2.37 -13.84 5.23
N ARG A 28 -2.30 -15.12 4.86
CA ARG A 28 -1.90 -16.19 5.78
C ARG A 28 -0.47 -16.01 6.28
N THR A 29 0.45 -15.61 5.40
CA THR A 29 1.86 -15.44 5.72
C THR A 29 2.14 -14.12 6.46
N TYR A 30 1.53 -13.01 6.05
CA TYR A 30 1.86 -11.66 6.51
C TYR A 30 0.75 -11.00 7.36
N GLY A 31 -0.40 -11.63 7.53
CA GLY A 31 -1.52 -11.12 8.33
C GLY A 31 -2.35 -10.01 7.68
N THR A 32 -1.91 -9.46 6.55
CA THR A 32 -2.60 -8.40 5.79
C THR A 32 -2.60 -8.73 4.30
N THR A 33 -3.41 -8.05 3.50
CA THR A 33 -3.47 -8.21 2.05
C THR A 33 -2.52 -7.24 1.33
N PRO A 34 -2.08 -7.60 0.11
CA PRO A 34 -1.28 -6.69 -0.72
C PRO A 34 -1.95 -5.34 -1.02
N ALA A 35 -3.28 -5.33 -1.12
CA ALA A 35 -4.07 -4.12 -1.36
C ALA A 35 -4.06 -3.18 -0.14
N GLU A 36 -4.27 -3.72 1.06
CA GLU A 36 -4.23 -2.94 2.30
C GLU A 36 -2.86 -2.26 2.52
N ILE A 37 -1.75 -2.97 2.20
CA ILE A 37 -0.40 -2.38 2.25
C ILE A 37 -0.27 -1.23 1.26
N ARG A 38 -0.80 -1.37 0.03
CA ARG A 38 -0.75 -0.31 -0.98
C ARG A 38 -1.58 0.90 -0.61
N ASP A 39 -2.78 0.67 -0.10
CA ASP A 39 -3.68 1.74 0.35
C ASP A 39 -3.09 2.50 1.53
N SER A 40 -2.49 1.79 2.48
CA SER A 40 -1.80 2.40 3.62
C SER A 40 -0.61 3.25 3.17
N ALA A 41 0.17 2.77 2.20
CA ALA A 41 1.28 3.52 1.64
C ALA A 41 0.83 4.74 0.80
N ALA A 42 -0.31 4.63 0.10
CA ALA A 42 -0.91 5.74 -0.63
C ALA A 42 -1.45 6.82 0.33
N ARG A 43 -2.12 6.40 1.40
CA ARG A 43 -2.60 7.30 2.47
C ARG A 43 -1.47 7.98 3.23
N ASN A 44 -0.39 7.26 3.55
CA ASN A 44 0.77 7.84 4.22
C ASN A 44 1.49 8.89 3.35
N ARG A 45 1.47 8.74 2.02
CA ARG A 45 1.92 9.80 1.10
C ARG A 45 1.01 11.02 1.04
N GLN A 46 -0.26 10.87 1.42
CA GLN A 46 -1.27 11.93 1.40
C GLN A 46 -1.46 12.60 2.76
N ALA A 47 -0.71 12.21 3.79
CA ALA A 47 -0.65 12.98 5.02
C ALA A 47 -0.21 14.42 4.66
N PRO A 48 -1.08 15.43 4.83
CA PRO A 48 -0.68 16.81 4.71
C PRO A 48 0.27 17.08 5.86
N GLY A 49 1.57 17.11 5.57
CA GLY A 49 2.55 17.60 6.52
C GLY A 49 2.21 19.05 6.84
N GLU A 50 1.90 19.34 8.10
CA GLU A 50 2.60 20.40 8.84
C GLU A 50 2.50 21.85 8.32
N THR A 51 1.67 22.14 7.31
CA THR A 51 1.51 23.50 6.76
C THR A 51 0.53 24.37 7.57
N ALA A 52 -0.36 23.76 8.36
CA ALA A 52 -1.33 24.49 9.19
C ALA A 52 -0.75 24.99 10.52
N LEU A 53 0.36 24.41 11.00
CA LEU A 53 0.98 24.83 12.27
C LEU A 53 1.97 26.00 12.09
N TYR A 54 2.41 26.27 10.86
CA TYR A 54 3.29 27.41 10.55
C TYR A 54 2.52 28.73 10.37
N GLU A 55 1.26 28.67 9.92
CA GLU A 55 0.39 29.83 9.71
C GLU A 55 -0.14 30.46 11.02
N MET A 56 -0.03 29.76 12.15
CA MET A 56 -0.57 30.23 13.44
C MET A 56 0.51 30.78 14.41
N ARG A 57 1.78 30.86 13.99
CA ARG A 57 2.88 31.43 14.80
C ARG A 57 3.30 32.85 14.37
N SER A 58 2.52 33.49 13.49
CA SER A 58 2.82 34.84 12.97
C SER A 58 1.70 35.87 13.20
N ILE A 59 0.83 35.69 14.19
CA ILE A 59 -0.16 36.71 14.60
C ILE A 59 -0.07 36.93 16.11
#